data_AF-A0A7V0S5B5-F1
#
_entry.id   AF-A0A7V0S5B5-F1
#
_cell.length_a   1.000
_cell.length_b   1.000
_cell.length_c   1.000
_cell.angle_alpha   90.00
_cell.angle_beta   90.00
_cell.angle_gamma   90.00
#
_symmetry.space_group_name_H-M   'P 1'
#
loop_
_entity.id
_entity.type
_entity.pdbx_description
1 polymer ?
#
loop_
_entity_poly.entity_id
_entity_poly.type
_entity_poly.pdbx_seq_one_letter_code
_entity_poly.pdbx_strand_id
1 'polypeptide(L)'
;MTIKEVNGGSISIPNVKLTGEIKKNAIFYDFQIKDAQDKLHYQMTGSIATQGNKMTFALDPSTLLLDYNSWEIPNNNTIVLAADGILATNFELSYLQNAITINSQNQKFNAPLEIGFRNFNIETITKMTSGDTLLAGGVINGQVIVKAKWC
;
A
#
# COMPACT_ATOMS: atom_id res chain seq x y z
N MET A 1 2.80 -1.18 19.04
CA MET A 1 3.81 -0.18 19.44
C MET A 1 3.40 1.15 18.84
N THR A 2 3.59 2.27 19.52
CA THR A 2 3.30 3.60 18.95
C THR A 2 4.63 4.27 18.62
N ILE A 3 4.77 4.71 17.37
CA ILE A 3 5.96 5.34 16.83
C ILE A 3 5.60 6.81 16.58
N LYS A 4 6.29 7.73 17.25
CA LYS A 4 5.97 9.16 17.11
C LYS A 4 6.13 9.64 15.66
N GLU A 5 7.14 9.13 14.98
CA GLU A 5 7.49 9.53 13.62
C GLU A 5 8.30 8.43 12.94
N VAL A 6 8.05 8.20 11.66
CA VAL A 6 8.93 7.40 10.78
C VAL A 6 9.63 8.36 9.82
N ASN A 7 10.97 8.34 9.84
CA ASN A 7 11.81 9.22 9.02
C ASN A 7 12.56 8.41 7.94
N GLY A 8 12.54 8.89 6.70
CA GLY A 8 13.27 8.31 5.58
C GLY A 8 13.63 9.37 4.53
N GLY A 9 14.91 9.76 4.46
CA GLY A 9 15.35 10.81 3.56
C GLY A 9 14.66 12.15 3.86
N SER A 10 13.96 12.72 2.88
CA SER A 10 13.16 13.94 3.03
C SER A 10 11.70 13.69 3.42
N ILE A 11 11.33 12.45 3.74
CA ILE A 11 9.97 12.04 4.08
C ILE A 11 9.89 11.79 5.59
N SER A 12 8.92 12.42 6.24
CA SER A 12 8.50 12.15 7.62
C SER A 12 7.04 11.70 7.61
N ILE A 13 6.67 10.75 8.46
CA ILE A 13 5.26 10.36 8.67
C ILE A 13 4.99 10.42 10.18
N PRO A 14 4.18 11.39 10.66
CA PRO A 14 3.89 11.53 12.08
C PRO A 14 2.84 10.52 12.56
N ASN A 15 2.77 10.32 13.88
CA ASN A 15 1.69 9.60 14.57
C ASN A 15 1.40 8.19 14.03
N VAL A 16 2.47 7.47 13.69
CA VAL A 16 2.38 6.10 13.20
C VAL A 16 2.13 5.13 14.35
N LYS A 17 1.10 4.31 14.25
CA LYS A 17 0.93 3.14 15.12
C LYS A 17 1.04 1.89 14.28
N LEU A 18 1.99 1.03 14.63
CA LEU A 18 2.17 -0.27 14.03
C LEU A 18 1.97 -1.34 15.11
N THR A 19 0.98 -2.19 14.89
CA THR A 19 0.72 -3.38 15.70
C THR A 19 0.74 -4.61 14.81
N GLY A 20 1.04 -5.77 15.40
CA GLY A 20 0.97 -7.01 14.66
C GLY A 20 1.10 -8.22 15.56
N GLU A 21 0.69 -9.36 15.03
CA GLU A 21 0.80 -10.66 15.66
C GLU A 21 1.39 -11.68 14.68
N ILE A 22 2.10 -12.67 15.21
CA ILE A 22 2.66 -13.76 14.41
C ILE A 22 1.86 -15.01 14.69
N LYS A 23 1.31 -15.62 13.64
CA LYS A 23 0.53 -16.85 13.74
C LYS A 23 0.69 -17.67 12.47
N LYS A 24 0.98 -18.97 12.62
CA LYS A 24 1.05 -19.93 11.50
C LYS A 24 1.93 -19.46 10.33
N ASN A 25 3.16 -19.03 10.61
CA ASN A 25 4.12 -18.52 9.61
C ASN A 25 3.65 -17.28 8.82
N ALA A 26 2.70 -16.54 9.38
CA ALA A 26 2.28 -15.26 8.88
C ALA A 26 2.40 -14.18 9.96
N ILE A 27 2.77 -12.97 9.53
CA ILE A 27 2.63 -11.74 10.30
C ILE A 27 1.31 -11.12 9.88
N PHE A 28 0.42 -10.87 10.82
CA PHE A 28 -0.74 -10.02 10.63
C PHE A 28 -0.41 -8.65 11.21
N TYR A 29 -0.61 -7.59 10.45
CA TYR A 29 -0.24 -6.24 10.85
C TYR A 29 -1.42 -5.29 10.75
N ASP A 30 -1.37 -4.23 11.54
CA ASP A 30 -2.27 -3.09 11.50
C ASP A 30 -1.40 -1.83 11.57
N PHE A 31 -1.33 -1.14 10.44
CA PHE A 31 -0.63 0.13 10.28
C PHE A 31 -1.65 1.26 10.28
N GLN A 32 -1.46 2.22 11.18
CA GLN A 32 -2.34 3.37 11.34
C GLN A 32 -1.53 4.66 11.35
N ILE A 33 -2.11 5.71 10.78
CA ILE A 33 -1.66 7.09 10.94
C ILE A 33 -2.85 7.89 11.46
N LYS A 34 -2.59 8.68 12.49
CA LYS A 34 -3.59 9.59 13.06
C LYS A 34 -3.22 11.04 12.77
N ASP A 35 -4.23 11.88 12.59
CA ASP A 35 -4.04 13.32 12.48
C ASP A 35 -3.67 13.97 13.82
N ALA A 36 -3.48 15.29 13.80
CA ALA A 36 -3.12 16.07 14.98
C ALA A 36 -4.21 16.08 16.07
N GLN A 37 -5.44 15.67 15.74
CA GLN A 37 -6.57 15.55 16.68
C GLN A 37 -6.78 14.11 17.15
N ASP A 38 -5.82 13.21 16.94
CA ASP A 38 -5.86 11.79 17.29
C ASP A 38 -6.95 10.99 16.56
N LYS A 39 -7.50 11.53 15.46
CA LYS A 39 -8.46 10.84 14.60
C LYS A 39 -7.72 10.00 13.56
N LEU A 40 -8.23 8.79 13.33
CA LEU A 40 -7.67 7.85 12.36
C LEU A 40 -7.80 8.42 10.94
N HIS A 41 -6.65 8.64 10.29
CA HIS A 41 -6.55 9.26 8.97
C HIS A 41 -6.22 8.22 7.89
N TYR A 42 -5.30 7.31 8.20
CA TYR A 42 -4.97 6.16 7.37
C TYR A 42 -4.97 4.88 8.19
N GLN A 43 -5.47 3.80 7.61
CA GLN A 43 -5.36 2.45 8.15
C GLN A 43 -5.16 1.44 7.02
N MET A 44 -4.17 0.58 7.19
CA MET A 44 -3.91 -0.56 6.31
C MET A 44 -3.59 -1.75 7.19
N THR A 45 -4.50 -2.73 7.23
CA THR A 45 -4.21 -4.02 7.84
C THR A 45 -3.98 -5.06 6.75
N GLY A 46 -3.28 -6.13 7.10
CA GLY A 46 -2.96 -7.16 6.13
C GLY A 46 -2.13 -8.28 6.73
N SER A 47 -1.66 -9.15 5.84
CA SER A 47 -0.81 -10.27 6.20
C SER A 47 0.42 -10.35 5.33
N ILE A 48 1.49 -10.88 5.92
CA ILE A 48 2.72 -11.28 5.26
C ILE A 48 2.92 -12.74 5.62
N ALA A 49 2.61 -13.64 4.69
CA ALA A 49 2.73 -15.08 4.88
C ALA A 49 3.96 -15.62 4.17
N THR A 50 4.63 -16.59 4.80
CA THR A 50 5.78 -17.28 4.20
C THR A 50 5.47 -18.74 3.91
N GLN A 51 5.77 -19.18 2.70
CA GLN A 51 5.64 -20.58 2.27
C GLN A 51 6.80 -20.97 1.37
N GLY A 52 7.71 -21.80 1.88
CA GLY A 52 8.94 -22.15 1.17
C GLY A 52 9.80 -20.90 0.94
N ASN A 53 10.12 -20.61 -0.33
CA ASN A 53 10.88 -19.41 -0.74
C ASN A 53 9.98 -18.23 -1.15
N LYS A 54 8.67 -18.29 -0.86
CA LYS A 54 7.70 -17.26 -1.24
C LYS A 54 7.26 -16.46 -0.02
N MET A 55 7.21 -15.14 -0.18
CA MET A 55 6.61 -14.22 0.76
C MET A 55 5.42 -13.54 0.09
N THR A 56 4.23 -13.76 0.62
CA THR A 56 2.97 -13.25 0.07
C THR A 56 2.42 -12.16 0.96
N PHE A 57 2.23 -10.98 0.38
CA PHE A 57 1.59 -9.82 0.98
C PHE A 57 0.15 -9.74 0.51
N ALA A 58 -0.78 -9.51 1.43
CA ALA A 58 -2.17 -9.19 1.13
C ALA A 58 -2.67 -8.12 2.10
N LEU A 59 -3.45 -7.17 1.61
CA LEU A 59 -4.20 -6.22 2.45
C LEU A 59 -5.56 -6.81 2.80
N ASP A 60 -6.06 -6.51 3.99
CA ASP A 60 -7.42 -6.84 4.40
C ASP A 60 -8.41 -5.83 3.80
N PRO A 61 -9.34 -6.28 2.94
CA PRO A 61 -10.33 -5.41 2.30
C PRO A 61 -11.28 -4.69 3.27
N SER A 62 -11.43 -5.19 4.50
CA SER A 62 -12.39 -4.64 5.47
C SER A 62 -11.89 -3.43 6.24
N THR A 63 -10.60 -3.08 6.13
CA THR A 63 -9.95 -2.08 7.01
C THR A 63 -9.23 -0.97 6.26
N LEU A 64 -9.25 -0.98 4.93
CA LEU A 64 -8.49 -0.06 4.11
C LEU A 64 -9.08 1.36 4.16
N LEU A 65 -8.41 2.25 4.91
CA LEU A 65 -8.77 3.65 5.06
C LEU A 65 -7.62 4.52 4.52
N LEU A 66 -7.89 5.36 3.52
CA LEU A 66 -6.92 6.33 3.01
C LEU A 66 -7.56 7.72 2.92
N ASP A 67 -6.88 8.72 3.48
CA ASP A 67 -7.36 10.11 3.58
C ASP A 67 -8.81 10.19 4.12
N TYR A 68 -9.08 9.52 5.24
CA TYR A 68 -10.39 9.40 5.90
C TYR A 68 -11.50 8.68 5.12
N ASN A 69 -11.20 8.16 3.92
CA ASN A 69 -12.17 7.44 3.10
C ASN A 69 -11.92 5.93 3.18
N SER A 70 -13.00 5.14 3.17
CA SER A 70 -12.90 3.68 3.04
C SER A 70 -12.66 3.33 1.57
N TRP A 71 -11.51 2.75 1.28
CA TRP A 71 -11.15 2.30 -0.07
C TRP A 71 -11.44 0.80 -0.20
N GLU A 72 -11.73 0.38 -1.42
CA GLU A 72 -11.97 -1.01 -1.77
C GLU A 72 -10.70 -1.62 -2.34
N ILE A 73 -10.49 -2.91 -2.06
CA ILE A 73 -9.48 -3.75 -2.69
C ILE A 73 -10.02 -5.17 -2.87
N PRO A 74 -9.76 -5.88 -3.99
CA PRO A 74 -10.25 -7.24 -4.19
C PRO A 74 -9.75 -8.21 -3.11
N ASN A 75 -10.60 -9.15 -2.66
CA ASN A 75 -10.23 -10.16 -1.65
C ASN A 75 -9.05 -11.08 -2.02
N ASN A 76 -8.73 -11.17 -3.32
CA ASN A 76 -7.62 -11.97 -3.83
C ASN A 76 -6.43 -11.10 -4.25
N ASN A 77 -6.31 -9.91 -3.67
CA ASN A 77 -5.16 -9.03 -3.81
C ASN A 77 -3.91 -9.67 -3.21
N THR A 78 -2.87 -9.83 -4.03
CA THR A 78 -1.60 -10.37 -3.57
C THR A 78 -0.43 -9.70 -4.25
N ILE A 79 0.65 -9.53 -3.49
CA ILE A 79 1.99 -9.34 -4.04
C ILE A 79 2.84 -10.49 -3.51
N VAL A 80 3.40 -11.29 -4.40
CA VAL A 80 4.25 -12.43 -4.05
C VAL A 80 5.68 -12.12 -4.47
N LEU A 81 6.59 -12.16 -3.49
CA LEU A 81 8.03 -12.12 -3.70
C LEU A 81 8.56 -13.56 -3.65
N ALA A 82 9.35 -13.94 -4.64
CA ALA A 82 10.01 -15.24 -4.72
C ALA A 82 11.42 -15.09 -5.32
N ALA A 83 12.21 -16.16 -5.32
CA ALA A 83 13.51 -16.19 -5.99
C ALA A 83 13.42 -15.82 -7.48
N ASP A 84 12.30 -16.18 -8.13
CA ASP A 84 12.06 -15.92 -9.55
C ASP A 84 11.54 -14.50 -9.83
N GLY A 85 11.41 -13.65 -8.80
CA GLY A 85 11.00 -12.24 -8.91
C GLY A 85 9.66 -11.93 -8.22
N ILE A 86 8.98 -10.89 -8.72
CA ILE A 86 7.72 -10.37 -8.17
C ILE A 86 6.54 -10.81 -9.04
N LEU A 87 5.43 -11.18 -8.41
CA LEU A 87 4.13 -11.36 -9.04
C LEU A 87 3.06 -10.57 -8.25
N ALA A 88 2.42 -9.60 -8.89
CA ALA A 88 1.33 -8.82 -8.31
C ALA A 88 0.00 -9.13 -9.02
N THR A 89 -1.03 -9.44 -8.24
CA THR A 89 -2.34 -9.88 -8.74
C THR A 89 -3.45 -9.18 -7.98
N ASN A 90 -4.35 -8.54 -8.71
CA ASN A 90 -5.54 -7.84 -8.21
C ASN A 90 -5.24 -6.83 -7.10
N PHE A 91 -4.08 -6.18 -7.16
CA PHE A 91 -3.74 -5.10 -6.23
C PHE A 91 -4.28 -3.77 -6.77
N GLU A 92 -5.59 -3.59 -6.65
CA GLU A 92 -6.30 -2.38 -7.05
C GLU A 92 -6.96 -1.76 -5.82
N LEU A 93 -6.51 -0.56 -5.46
CA LEU A 93 -7.13 0.23 -4.40
C LEU A 93 -8.01 1.26 -5.09
N SER A 94 -9.30 1.32 -4.74
CA SER A 94 -10.23 2.28 -5.34
C SER A 94 -11.16 2.95 -4.35
N TYR A 95 -11.52 4.19 -4.65
CA TYR A 95 -12.55 4.94 -3.94
C TYR A 95 -13.29 5.84 -4.93
N LEU A 96 -14.58 5.55 -5.13
CA LEU A 96 -15.39 6.18 -6.18
C LEU A 96 -14.72 6.03 -7.56
N GLN A 97 -14.31 7.14 -8.17
CA GLN A 97 -13.63 7.15 -9.47
C GLN A 97 -12.11 7.16 -9.36
N ASN A 98 -11.55 7.28 -8.15
CA ASN A 98 -10.11 7.25 -7.88
C ASN A 98 -9.66 5.80 -7.82
N ALA A 99 -8.57 5.46 -8.49
CA ALA A 99 -7.94 4.16 -8.34
C ALA A 99 -6.41 4.25 -8.53
N ILE A 100 -5.72 3.40 -7.78
CA ILE A 100 -4.33 3.03 -8.01
C ILE A 100 -4.25 1.51 -8.17
N THR A 101 -3.57 1.05 -9.22
CA THR A 101 -3.36 -0.37 -9.48
C THR A 101 -1.89 -0.70 -9.49
N ILE A 102 -1.53 -1.90 -9.03
CA ILE A 102 -0.17 -2.46 -9.11
C ILE A 102 -0.32 -3.92 -9.52
N ASN A 103 -0.09 -4.24 -10.79
CA ASN A 103 -0.27 -5.60 -11.29
C ASN A 103 0.86 -6.02 -12.21
N SER A 104 1.21 -7.30 -12.18
CA SER A 104 2.06 -7.88 -13.22
C SER A 104 1.28 -7.91 -14.53
N GLN A 105 1.88 -7.45 -15.64
CA GLN A 105 1.24 -7.42 -16.97
C GLN A 105 0.80 -8.81 -17.46
N ASN A 106 1.40 -9.87 -16.93
CA ASN A 106 0.91 -11.23 -17.06
C ASN A 106 1.17 -12.01 -15.76
N GLN A 107 0.45 -13.11 -15.57
CA GLN A 107 0.50 -13.95 -14.37
C GLN A 107 1.75 -14.85 -14.33
N LYS A 108 2.93 -14.24 -14.46
CA LYS A 108 4.24 -14.89 -14.33
C LYS A 108 5.13 -14.06 -13.43
N PHE A 109 5.97 -14.74 -12.66
CA PHE A 109 7.01 -14.09 -11.88
C PHE A 109 7.94 -13.28 -12.81
N ASN A 110 8.32 -12.09 -12.33
CA ASN A 110 9.19 -11.14 -13.03
C ASN A 110 8.64 -10.62 -14.37
N ALA A 111 7.33 -10.76 -14.61
CA ALA A 111 6.67 -9.96 -15.63
C ALA A 111 6.79 -8.46 -15.27
N PRO A 112 6.83 -7.56 -16.26
CA PRO A 112 6.80 -6.12 -15.98
C PRO A 112 5.64 -5.77 -15.04
N LEU A 113 5.91 -4.97 -14.03
CA LEU A 113 4.90 -4.43 -13.14
C LEU A 113 4.31 -3.18 -13.78
N GLU A 114 3.01 -3.13 -13.87
CA GLU A 114 2.25 -1.97 -14.31
C GLU A 114 1.61 -1.31 -13.10
N ILE A 115 1.88 -0.01 -12.95
CA ILE A 115 1.26 0.84 -11.95
C ILE A 115 0.34 1.81 -12.66
N GLY A 116 -0.96 1.70 -12.44
CA GLY A 116 -1.97 2.54 -13.08
C GLY A 116 -2.57 3.55 -12.12
N PHE A 117 -2.89 4.74 -12.63
CA PHE A 117 -3.59 5.80 -11.93
C PHE A 117 -4.82 6.21 -12.73
N ARG A 118 -6.00 6.12 -12.12
CA ARG A 118 -7.27 6.56 -12.72
C ARG A 118 -7.92 7.58 -11.81
N ASN A 119 -8.03 8.82 -12.31
CA ASN A 119 -8.49 9.98 -11.58
C ASN A 119 -7.89 10.08 -10.18
N PHE A 120 -6.61 9.75 -10.03
CA PHE A 120 -5.99 9.60 -8.73
C PHE A 120 -5.68 10.98 -8.13
N ASN A 121 -6.36 11.32 -7.05
CA ASN A 121 -6.08 12.51 -6.27
C ASN A 121 -4.74 12.34 -5.50
N ILE A 122 -3.69 13.08 -5.91
CA ILE A 122 -2.34 12.92 -5.34
C ILE A 122 -2.30 13.35 -3.85
N GLU A 123 -3.25 14.16 -3.40
CA GLU A 123 -3.40 14.54 -2.00
C GLU A 123 -3.63 13.34 -1.07
N THR A 124 -4.13 12.22 -1.59
CA THR A 124 -4.26 10.96 -0.84
C THR A 124 -2.91 10.45 -0.32
N ILE A 125 -1.79 10.75 -1.00
CA ILE A 125 -0.45 10.35 -0.54
C ILE A 125 0.29 11.52 0.09
N THR A 126 0.22 12.73 -0.48
CA THR A 126 1.03 13.86 0.01
C THR A 126 0.61 14.32 1.40
N LYS A 127 -0.67 14.15 1.79
CA LYS A 127 -1.14 14.39 3.16
C LYS A 127 -0.61 13.37 4.18
N MET A 128 -0.24 12.17 3.74
CA MET A 128 0.35 11.15 4.62
C MET A 128 1.70 11.60 5.18
N THR A 129 2.53 12.26 4.37
CA THR A 129 3.90 12.63 4.72
C THR A 129 4.05 14.03 5.32
N SER A 130 3.01 14.85 5.21
CA SER A 130 3.14 16.29 5.39
C SER A 130 2.12 16.83 6.40
N GLY A 131 1.26 15.94 6.92
CA GLY A 131 0.12 16.30 7.73
C GLY A 131 -0.74 17.36 7.02
N ASP A 132 -0.75 18.56 7.59
CA ASP A 132 -1.55 19.69 7.11
C ASP A 132 -0.88 20.51 5.99
N THR A 133 0.39 20.26 5.67
CA THR A 133 1.09 20.99 4.59
C THR A 133 0.88 20.30 3.25
N LEU A 134 0.18 20.95 2.32
CA LEU A 134 0.01 20.40 0.99
C LEU A 134 1.32 20.54 0.18
N LEU A 135 2.02 19.43 -0.06
CA LEU A 135 3.23 19.41 -0.90
C LEU A 135 2.91 19.44 -2.40
N ALA A 136 1.85 18.74 -2.81
CA ALA A 136 1.35 18.72 -4.18
C ALA A 136 -0.12 18.30 -4.17
N GLY A 137 -0.89 18.80 -5.12
CA GLY A 137 -2.30 18.48 -5.31
C GLY A 137 -2.69 18.42 -6.79
N GLY A 138 -3.79 17.72 -7.08
CA GLY A 138 -4.31 17.53 -8.43
C GLY A 138 -4.65 16.09 -8.75
N VAL A 139 -5.15 15.89 -9.97
CA VAL A 139 -5.60 14.58 -10.46
C VAL A 139 -4.57 13.99 -11.42
N ILE A 140 -4.17 12.76 -11.16
CA ILE A 140 -3.23 11.99 -11.99
C ILE A 140 -4.00 10.91 -12.76
N ASN A 141 -3.74 10.86 -14.06
CA ASN A 141 -4.14 9.78 -14.93
C ASN A 141 -2.91 9.28 -15.69
N GLY A 142 -2.67 7.97 -15.71
CA GLY A 142 -1.56 7.42 -16.46
C GLY A 142 -1.15 6.03 -16.00
N GLN A 143 -0.07 5.55 -16.60
CA GLN A 143 0.51 4.25 -16.29
C GLN A 143 2.03 4.34 -16.27
N VAL A 144 2.65 3.58 -15.36
CA VAL A 144 4.10 3.40 -15.26
C VAL A 144 4.39 1.92 -15.39
N ILE A 145 5.31 1.56 -16.29
CA ILE A 145 5.78 0.18 -16.44
C ILE A 145 7.17 0.06 -15.83
N VAL A 146 7.29 -0.73 -14.77
CA VAL A 146 8.54 -1.05 -14.12
C VAL A 146 9.02 -2.41 -14.62
N LYS A 147 10.16 -2.40 -15.31
CA LYS A 147 10.87 -3.62 -15.71
C LYS A 147 11.97 -3.88 -14.70
N ALA A 148 11.79 -4.90 -13.88
CA ALA A 148 12.84 -5.30 -12.97
C ALA A 148 13.90 -6.12 -13.73
N LYS A 149 15.12 -5.60 -13.81
CA LYS A 149 16.31 -6.42 -14.07
C LYS A 149 16.85 -6.83 -12.70
N TRP A 150 16.56 -8.06 -12.29
CA TRP A 150 17.18 -8.62 -11.09
C TRP A 150 18.58 -9.11 -11.49
N CYS A 151 19.61 -8.55 -10.84
CA CYS A 151 21.02 -8.91 -11.02
C CYS A 151 21.36 -10.21 -10.28
#